data_AF-A0AAX2CPC2-F1
#
_entry.id   AF-A0AAX2CPC2-F1
#
_cell.length_a   1.000
_cell.length_b   1.000
_cell.length_c   1.000
_cell.angle_alpha   90.00
_cell.angle_beta   90.00
_cell.angle_gamma   90.00
#
_symmetry.space_group_name_H-M   'P 1'
#
loop_
_entity.id
_entity.type
_entity.pdbx_description
1 polymer ?
#
loop_
_entity_poly.entity_id
_entity_poly.type
_entity_poly.pdbx_seq_one_letter_code
_entity_poly.pdbx_strand_id
1 'polypeptide(L)' 'MSNMAYEVFYTVGEAEDFVVIKGESIEEIRESIRKELSVRNATYRYSNWLND' A
#
# COMPACT_ATOMS: atom_id res chain seq x y z
N MET A 1 -2.55 6.07 20.41
CA MET A 1 -1.81 6.27 19.16
C MET A 1 -2.75 5.88 18.04
N SER A 2 -2.98 6.76 17.06
CA SER A 2 -3.89 6.47 15.95
C SER A 2 -3.11 5.73 14.87
N ASN A 3 -3.50 4.48 14.59
CA ASN A 3 -2.91 3.72 13.50
C ASN A 3 -3.55 4.17 12.19
N MET A 4 -2.72 4.60 11.24
CA MET A 4 -3.16 4.92 9.89
C MET A 4 -3.15 3.64 9.06
N ALA A 5 -4.17 3.45 8.23
CA ALA A 5 -4.26 2.32 7.33
C ALA A 5 -4.61 2.80 5.93
N TYR A 6 -3.96 2.20 4.93
CA TYR A 6 -4.25 2.45 3.53
C TYR A 6 -4.50 1.13 2.82
N GLU A 7 -5.51 1.12 1.96
CA GLU A 7 -5.69 0.10 0.93
C GLU A 7 -4.90 0.52 -0.29
N VAL A 8 -3.98 -0.31 -0.75
CA VAL A 8 -3.07 -0.01 -1.85
C VAL A 8 -3.37 -0.98 -2.98
N PHE A 9 -3.80 -0.44 -4.12
CA PHE A 9 -4.14 -1.19 -5.32
C PHE A 9 -2.98 -1.15 -6.31
N TYR A 10 -2.67 -2.31 -6.89
CA TYR A 10 -1.54 -2.48 -7.79
C TYR A 10 -1.80 -3.56 -8.84
N THR A 11 -0.92 -3.65 -9.84
CA THR A 11 -0.93 -4.74 -10.83
C THR A 11 0.36 -5.56 -10.79
N VAL A 12 0.26 -6.86 -11.09
CA VAL A 12 1.40 -7.75 -11.34
C VAL A 12 1.19 -8.37 -12.72
N GLY A 13 1.89 -7.84 -13.73
CA GLY A 13 1.55 -8.13 -15.13
C GLY A 13 0.16 -7.60 -15.47
N GLU A 14 -0.72 -8.48 -15.95
CA GLU A 14 -2.11 -8.15 -16.29
C GLU A 14 -3.11 -8.36 -15.13
N ALA A 15 -2.65 -8.93 -14.00
CA ALA A 15 -3.49 -9.18 -12.85
C ALA A 15 -3.57 -7.96 -11.93
N GLU A 16 -4.78 -7.64 -11.45
CA GLU A 16 -5.02 -6.60 -10.44
C GLU A 16 -5.14 -7.23 -9.04
N ASP A 17 -4.54 -6.59 -8.04
CA ASP A 17 -4.59 -7.01 -6.63
C ASP A 17 -4.49 -5.79 -5.69
N PHE A 18 -4.70 -6.01 -4.40
CA PHE A 18 -4.57 -4.99 -3.37
C PHE A 18 -3.92 -5.52 -2.10
N VAL A 19 -3.46 -4.60 -1.25
CA VAL A 19 -2.88 -4.89 0.06
C VAL A 19 -3.21 -3.78 1.05
N VAL A 20 -3.47 -4.15 2.29
CA VAL A 20 -3.66 -3.18 3.37
C VAL A 20 -2.34 -2.95 4.09
N ILE A 21 -1.88 -1.71 4.11
CA ILE A 21 -0.65 -1.29 4.79
C ILE A 21 -1.03 -0.38 5.96
N LYS A 22 -0.50 -0.73 7.15
CA LYS A 22 -0.71 0.00 8.39
C LYS A 22 0.62 0.58 8.87
N GLY A 23 0.58 1.76 9.47
CA GLY A 23 1.75 2.39 10.05
C GLY A 23 1.39 3.53 11.00
N GLU A 24 2.38 3.99 11.74
CA GLU A 24 2.28 5.09 12.71
C GLU A 24 2.55 6.46 12.08
N SER A 25 3.26 6.48 10.94
CA SER A 25 3.58 7.69 10.17
C SER A 25 3.33 7.51 8.67
N ILE A 26 3.17 8.61 7.94
CA ILE A 26 2.97 8.57 6.49
C ILE A 26 4.26 8.12 5.78
N GLU A 27 5.41 8.42 6.36
CA GLU A 27 6.73 7.99 5.92
C GLU A 27 6.86 6.45 5.99
N GLU A 28 6.49 5.84 7.13
CA GLU A 28 6.51 4.38 7.31
C GLU A 28 5.59 3.68 6.32
N ILE A 29 4.40 4.24 6.07
CA ILE A 29 3.44 3.70 5.11
C ILE A 29 4.01 3.77 3.70
N ARG A 30 4.64 4.89 3.32
CA ARG A 30 5.28 5.05 2.01
C ARG A 30 6.42 4.07 1.81
N GLU A 31 7.27 3.86 2.80
CA GLU A 31 8.34 2.87 2.74
C GLU A 31 7.79 1.45 2.62
N SER A 32 6.76 1.12 3.39
CA SER A 32 6.08 -0.17 3.33
C SER A 32 5.45 -0.42 1.96
N ILE A 33 4.78 0.58 1.38
CA ILE A 33 4.22 0.50 0.02
C ILE A 33 5.32 0.21 -0.99
N ARG A 34 6.42 0.98 -0.96
CA ARG A 34 7.54 0.79 -1.90
C ARG A 34 8.13 -0.61 -1.79
N LYS A 35 8.32 -1.10 -0.56
CA LYS A 35 8.86 -2.44 -0.31
C LYS A 35 7.92 -3.52 -0.84
N GLU A 36 6.63 -3.41 -0.53
CA GLU A 36 5.62 -4.39 -0.94
C GLU A 36 5.53 -4.51 -2.46
N LEU A 37 5.47 -3.35 -3.15
CA LEU A 37 5.42 -3.31 -4.61
C LEU A 37 6.70 -3.87 -5.24
N SER A 38 7.85 -3.52 -4.67
CA SER A 38 9.14 -4.04 -5.16
C SER A 38 9.26 -5.55 -5.02
N VAL A 39 8.82 -6.12 -3.88
CA VAL A 39 8.85 -7.57 -3.64
C VAL A 39 7.97 -8.33 -4.63
N ARG A 40 6.81 -7.76 -4.97
CA ARG A 40 5.85 -8.37 -5.90
C ARG A 40 6.13 -8.11 -7.38
N ASN A 41 7.16 -7.31 -7.69
CA ASN A 41 7.36 -6.73 -9.02
C ASN A 41 6.07 -6.07 -9.55
N ALA A 42 5.39 -5.34 -8.67
CA ALA A 42 4.09 -4.76 -8.90
C ALA A 42 4.16 -3.29 -9.32
N THR A 43 3.19 -2.86 -10.13
CA THR A 43 3.00 -1.45 -10.50
C THR A 43 1.90 -0.83 -9.66
N TYR A 44 2.22 0.25 -8.93
CA TYR A 44 1.26 1.02 -8.16
C TYR A 44 0.16 1.61 -9.05
N ARG A 45 -1.09 1.60 -8.56
CA ARG A 45 -2.20 2.33 -9.20
C ARG A 45 -2.68 3.50 -8.35
N TYR A 46 -3.27 3.20 -7.21
CA TYR A 46 -3.82 4.19 -6.28
C TYR A 46 -3.93 3.59 -4.88
N SER A 47 -4.15 4.45 -3.89
CA SER A 47 -4.39 4.05 -2.51
C SER A 47 -5.57 4.79 -1.93
N ASN A 48 -6.39 4.09 -1.16
CA ASN A 48 -7.47 4.67 -0.37
C ASN A 48 -7.08 4.71 1.10
N TRP A 49 -7.40 5.81 1.76
CA TRP A 49 -7.31 5.89 3.21
C TRP A 49 -8.40 5.02 3.83
N LEU A 50 -8.02 4.11 4.71
CA LEU A 50 -8.90 3.22 5.45
C LEU A 50 -9.00 3.69 6.90
N ASN A 51 -9.67 4.81 7.15
CA ASN A 51 -10.28 5.12 8.45
C ASN A 51 -11.40 6.15 8.23
N ASP A 52 -12.47 6.01 9.01
CA ASP A 52 -13.40 7.10 9.37
C ASP A 52 -12.68 8.17 10.21
#